data_AF-A0A963LYH5-F1
#
_entry.id   AF-A0A963LYH5-F1
#
_cell.length_a   1.000
_cell.length_b   1.000
_cell.length_c   1.000
_cell.angle_alpha   90.00
_cell.angle_beta   90.00
_cell.angle_gamma   90.00
#
_symmetry.space_group_name_H-M   'P 1'
#
loop_
_entity.id
_entity.type
_entity.pdbx_description
1 polymer ?
#
loop_
_entity_poly.entity_id
_entity_poly.type
_entity_poly.pdbx_seq_one_letter_code
_entity_poly.pdbx_strand_id
1 'polypeptide(L)'
;VEGLLAAEVLPASPVLGLIDVTVHPQDQRVQARFAGWFAREAQWLPSRGCVLDIATGPVRPAVRPQPDLGRPWPQGEAALAPDAWGAGVDRAALQRVVQQAFVGAGDPQAANTRAVAVIHDGRALVLQTAPGFGPDTALHGWSMTKTVLGMLSYKLALENDVDFATPVVDAFSGDRTPDWVAAWRQDARKTITVGDLMYMRDGLASQEQYVPWGSVPRMLWGHRDTAAFAAAV
;
A
#
# COMPACT_ATOMS: atom_id res chain seq x y z
N VAL A 1 -6.94 -16.46 -5.50
CA VAL A 1 -6.62 -15.56 -4.37
C VAL A 1 -5.84 -16.31 -3.28
N GLU A 2 -6.20 -17.56 -2.96
CA GLU A 2 -5.30 -18.42 -2.17
C GLU A 2 -3.91 -18.47 -2.82
N GLY A 3 -2.88 -18.22 -2.03
CA GLY A 3 -1.50 -18.14 -2.52
C GLY A 3 -1.12 -16.86 -3.26
N LEU A 4 -1.95 -15.80 -3.31
CA LEU A 4 -1.58 -14.54 -3.96
C LEU A 4 -0.28 -13.95 -3.41
N LEU A 5 -0.17 -13.87 -2.07
CA LEU A 5 1.06 -13.39 -1.41
C LEU A 5 2.26 -14.27 -1.77
N ALA A 6 2.06 -15.59 -1.83
CA ALA A 6 3.11 -16.52 -2.22
C ALA A 6 3.56 -16.27 -3.67
N ALA A 7 2.63 -16.03 -4.58
CA ALA A 7 2.91 -15.71 -5.97
C ALA A 7 3.53 -14.31 -6.17
N GLU A 8 3.24 -13.34 -5.30
CA GLU A 8 3.79 -11.98 -5.36
C GLU A 8 5.19 -11.86 -4.74
N VAL A 9 5.46 -12.62 -3.67
CA VAL A 9 6.65 -12.40 -2.83
C VAL A 9 7.68 -13.51 -2.97
N LEU A 10 7.29 -14.78 -3.08
CA LEU A 10 8.25 -15.89 -3.13
C LEU A 10 9.18 -15.88 -4.36
N PRO A 11 8.74 -15.45 -5.57
CA PRO A 11 9.63 -15.37 -6.71
C PRO A 11 10.79 -14.38 -6.53
N ALA A 12 10.71 -13.47 -5.55
CA ALA A 12 11.74 -12.46 -5.31
C ALA A 12 13.06 -13.07 -4.77
N SER A 13 13.03 -14.22 -4.11
CA SER A 13 14.24 -14.91 -3.66
C SER A 13 14.01 -16.38 -3.33
N PRO A 14 14.89 -17.30 -3.79
CA PRO A 14 14.79 -18.74 -3.49
C PRO A 14 14.77 -19.07 -1.99
N VAL A 15 15.40 -18.23 -1.14
CA VAL A 15 15.45 -18.46 0.32
C VAL A 15 14.06 -18.36 0.96
N LEU A 16 13.12 -17.66 0.33
CA LEU A 16 11.75 -17.52 0.82
C LEU A 16 10.97 -18.83 0.71
N GLY A 17 11.42 -19.79 -0.10
CA GLY A 17 10.84 -21.13 -0.18
C GLY A 17 10.98 -21.94 1.12
N LEU A 18 11.78 -21.48 2.09
CA LEU A 18 11.88 -22.05 3.44
C LEU A 18 10.82 -21.50 4.40
N ILE A 19 9.94 -20.60 3.93
CA ILE A 19 8.87 -20.02 4.73
C ILE A 19 7.60 -20.81 4.51
N ASP A 20 7.15 -21.49 5.56
CA ASP A 20 5.82 -22.10 5.61
C ASP A 20 4.80 -21.06 6.02
N VAL A 21 3.70 -20.94 5.26
CA VAL A 21 2.61 -19.99 5.54
C VAL A 21 1.31 -20.75 5.77
N THR A 22 0.71 -20.53 6.94
CA THR A 22 -0.59 -21.07 7.31
C THR A 22 -1.60 -19.94 7.45
N VAL A 23 -2.70 -20.01 6.69
CA VAL A 23 -3.80 -19.05 6.77
C VAL A 23 -4.92 -19.62 7.63
N HIS A 24 -5.41 -18.81 8.58
CA HIS A 24 -6.53 -19.13 9.46
C HIS A 24 -7.70 -18.16 9.14
N PRO A 25 -8.61 -18.51 8.21
CA PRO A 25 -9.64 -17.59 7.74
C PRO A 25 -10.65 -17.18 8.82
N GLN A 26 -10.99 -18.11 9.73
CA GLN A 26 -11.95 -17.87 10.82
C GLN A 26 -11.46 -16.80 11.79
N ASP A 27 -10.16 -16.79 12.07
CA ASP A 27 -9.51 -15.83 12.97
C ASP A 27 -8.95 -14.61 12.24
N GLN A 28 -9.08 -14.58 10.90
CA GLN A 28 -8.51 -13.58 10.01
C GLN A 28 -7.01 -13.37 10.26
N ARG A 29 -6.29 -14.49 10.39
CA ARG A 29 -4.92 -14.56 10.87
C ARG A 29 -4.04 -15.35 9.91
N VAL A 30 -2.77 -14.97 9.81
CA VAL A 30 -1.75 -15.68 9.02
C VAL A 30 -0.53 -15.90 9.90
N GLN A 31 -0.06 -17.14 9.96
CA GLN A 31 1.19 -17.50 10.61
C GLN A 31 2.23 -17.86 9.54
N ALA A 32 3.43 -17.32 9.66
CA ALA A 32 4.57 -17.67 8.83
C ALA A 32 5.69 -18.24 9.71
N ARG A 33 6.36 -19.31 9.26
CA ARG A 33 7.49 -19.94 9.96
C ARG A 33 8.68 -20.05 9.02
N PHE A 34 9.81 -19.46 9.40
CA PHE A 34 11.06 -19.69 8.68
C PHE A 34 11.72 -20.98 9.17
N ALA A 35 11.88 -21.95 8.25
CA ALA A 35 12.48 -23.27 8.47
C ALA A 35 11.87 -24.06 9.65
N GLY A 36 10.65 -23.73 10.08
CA GLY A 36 9.96 -24.31 11.24
C GLY A 36 10.20 -23.63 12.60
N TRP A 37 11.22 -22.77 12.74
CA TRP A 37 11.69 -22.30 14.06
C TRP A 37 11.21 -20.90 14.41
N PHE A 38 11.27 -19.97 13.45
CA PHE A 38 10.97 -18.55 13.70
C PHE A 38 9.58 -18.23 13.19
N ALA A 39 8.61 -18.24 14.11
CA ALA A 39 7.23 -17.89 13.80
C ALA A 39 7.00 -16.38 13.88
N ARG A 40 6.24 -15.86 12.93
CA ARG A 40 5.67 -14.52 12.94
C ARG A 40 4.17 -14.63 12.66
N GLU A 41 3.38 -13.78 13.28
CA GLU A 41 1.93 -13.82 13.13
C GLU A 41 1.39 -12.44 12.74
N ALA A 42 0.59 -12.43 11.69
CA ALA A 42 -0.19 -11.28 11.27
C ALA A 42 -1.67 -11.53 11.51
N GLN A 43 -2.38 -10.53 12.04
CA GLN A 43 -3.83 -10.57 12.23
C GLN A 43 -4.49 -9.37 11.56
N TRP A 44 -5.54 -9.61 10.81
CA TRP A 44 -6.37 -8.53 10.25
C TRP A 44 -7.36 -8.02 11.31
N LEU A 45 -7.37 -6.71 11.51
CA LEU A 45 -8.29 -6.01 12.40
C LEU A 45 -9.15 -5.05 11.59
N PRO A 46 -10.49 -5.08 11.72
CA PRO A 46 -11.41 -4.26 10.93
C PRO A 46 -10.96 -2.82 10.66
N SER A 47 -10.62 -2.05 11.69
CA SER A 47 -10.26 -0.63 11.58
C SER A 47 -8.76 -0.35 11.56
N ARG A 48 -7.90 -1.37 11.57
CA ARG A 48 -6.43 -1.18 11.60
C ARG A 48 -5.70 -1.89 10.46
N GLY A 49 -6.39 -2.75 9.69
CA GLY A 49 -5.75 -3.60 8.70
C GLY A 49 -4.94 -4.73 9.36
N CYS A 50 -3.92 -5.23 8.66
CA CYS A 50 -3.06 -6.30 9.17
C CYS A 50 -2.02 -5.74 10.15
N VAL A 51 -1.96 -6.29 11.36
CA VAL A 51 -0.94 -5.99 12.37
C VAL A 51 -0.04 -7.20 12.59
N LEU A 52 1.26 -6.96 12.80
CA LEU A 52 2.27 -8.02 12.96
C LEU A 52 2.76 -8.09 14.42
N ASP A 53 2.63 -9.24 15.07
CA ASP A 53 3.12 -9.55 16.43
C ASP A 53 2.74 -8.52 17.52
N ILE A 54 1.55 -7.92 17.42
CA ILE A 54 1.03 -6.94 18.37
C ILE A 54 -0.24 -7.47 19.03
N ALA A 55 -0.31 -7.39 20.36
CA ALA A 55 -1.51 -7.70 21.12
C ALA A 55 -2.66 -6.79 20.69
N THR A 56 -3.79 -7.38 20.31
CA THR A 56 -4.93 -6.63 19.80
C THR A 56 -5.64 -5.89 20.93
N GLY A 57 -5.61 -4.55 20.89
CA GLY A 57 -6.53 -3.73 21.69
C GLY A 57 -7.95 -3.73 21.12
N PRO A 58 -8.92 -3.04 21.76
CA PRO A 58 -10.30 -2.97 21.27
C PRO A 58 -10.35 -2.44 19.83
N VAL A 59 -11.07 -3.15 18.97
CA VAL A 59 -11.20 -2.81 17.55
C VAL A 59 -12.56 -2.17 17.30
N ARG A 60 -12.57 -1.04 16.58
CA ARG A 60 -13.82 -0.46 16.10
C ARG A 60 -14.28 -1.20 14.85
N PRO A 61 -15.58 -1.45 14.66
CA PRO A 61 -16.10 -1.90 13.38
C PRO A 61 -15.63 -0.96 12.28
N ALA A 62 -15.17 -1.52 11.16
CA ALA A 62 -14.86 -0.74 9.98
C ALA A 62 -15.94 -0.93 8.93
N VAL A 63 -16.27 0.17 8.26
CA VAL A 63 -17.10 0.12 7.05
C VAL A 63 -16.23 -0.44 5.94
N ARG A 64 -16.61 -1.60 5.41
CA ARG A 64 -16.06 -2.11 4.16
C ARG A 64 -16.98 -1.64 3.03
N PRO A 65 -16.56 -0.68 2.20
CA PRO A 65 -17.37 -0.30 1.04
C PRO A 65 -17.53 -1.53 0.13
N GLN A 66 -18.76 -1.77 -0.30
CA GLN A 66 -19.06 -2.80 -1.30
C GLN A 66 -19.07 -2.13 -2.66
N PRO A 67 -18.40 -2.71 -3.69
CA PRO A 67 -18.42 -2.14 -5.01
C PRO A 67 -19.84 -2.15 -5.58
N ASP A 68 -20.31 -0.99 -6.05
CA ASP A 68 -21.62 -0.87 -6.69
C ASP A 68 -21.47 -0.94 -8.20
N LEU A 69 -21.63 -2.13 -8.76
CA LEU A 69 -21.55 -2.37 -10.21
C LEU A 69 -22.86 -2.03 -10.94
N GLY A 70 -23.90 -1.59 -10.23
CA GLY A 70 -25.17 -1.17 -10.82
C GLY A 70 -25.14 0.26 -11.36
N ARG A 71 -24.16 1.07 -10.96
CA ARG A 71 -24.02 2.47 -11.35
C ARG A 71 -22.64 2.76 -11.95
N PRO A 72 -22.56 3.64 -12.95
CA PRO A 72 -21.28 4.03 -13.53
C PRO A 72 -20.44 4.81 -12.53
N TRP A 73 -19.11 4.70 -12.67
CA TRP A 73 -18.17 5.54 -11.94
C TRP A 73 -18.38 7.04 -12.27
N PRO A 74 -18.35 7.96 -11.29
CA PRO A 74 -17.98 7.76 -9.88
C PRO A 74 -19.15 7.50 -8.91
N GLN A 75 -20.40 7.39 -9.39
CA GLN A 75 -21.55 7.09 -8.52
C GLN A 75 -21.61 5.62 -8.08
N GLY A 76 -20.96 4.74 -8.84
CA GLY A 76 -20.64 3.36 -8.49
C GLY A 76 -19.26 2.98 -9.05
N GLU A 77 -19.06 1.72 -9.39
CA GLU A 77 -17.79 1.16 -9.87
C GLU A 77 -17.91 0.54 -11.27
N ALA A 78 -19.07 0.66 -11.93
CA ALA A 78 -19.26 0.09 -13.25
C ALA A 78 -18.52 0.91 -14.33
N ALA A 79 -17.82 0.21 -15.21
CA ALA A 79 -17.33 0.78 -16.46
C ALA A 79 -18.48 0.92 -17.48
N LEU A 80 -18.39 1.94 -18.32
CA LEU A 80 -19.32 2.15 -19.43
C LEU A 80 -19.11 1.10 -20.51
N ALA A 81 -20.21 0.72 -21.18
CA ALA A 81 -20.15 -0.09 -22.38
C ALA A 81 -19.33 0.62 -23.48
N PRO A 82 -18.57 -0.10 -24.33
CA PRO A 82 -17.69 0.51 -25.33
C PRO A 82 -18.37 1.48 -26.29
N ASP A 83 -19.66 1.27 -26.57
CA ASP A 83 -20.48 2.15 -27.39
C ASP A 83 -20.79 3.51 -26.74
N ALA A 84 -20.71 3.59 -25.42
CA ALA A 84 -20.93 4.80 -24.62
C ALA A 84 -19.66 5.59 -24.28
N TRP A 85 -18.48 5.18 -24.77
CA TRP A 85 -17.21 5.88 -24.47
C TRP A 85 -17.17 7.32 -25.04
N GLY A 86 -17.98 7.60 -26.06
CA GLY A 86 -18.11 8.92 -26.67
C GLY A 86 -17.09 9.20 -27.77
N ALA A 87 -17.14 10.41 -28.32
CA ALA A 87 -16.18 10.89 -29.32
C ALA A 87 -14.81 11.15 -28.68
N GLY A 88 -13.73 11.02 -29.46
CA GLY A 88 -12.34 11.22 -29.00
C GLY A 88 -11.67 9.97 -28.41
N VAL A 89 -12.41 8.88 -28.22
CA VAL A 89 -11.85 7.58 -27.81
C VAL A 89 -11.77 6.65 -29.02
N ASP A 90 -10.55 6.32 -29.46
CA ASP A 90 -10.35 5.21 -30.40
C ASP A 90 -10.58 3.88 -29.66
N ARG A 91 -11.79 3.34 -29.83
CA ARG A 91 -12.24 2.12 -29.16
C ARG A 91 -11.36 0.93 -29.49
N ALA A 92 -11.02 0.77 -30.78
CA ALA A 92 -10.24 -0.36 -31.25
C ALA A 92 -8.80 -0.29 -30.71
N ALA A 93 -8.21 0.91 -30.67
CA ALA A 93 -6.88 1.10 -30.08
C ALA A 93 -6.88 0.83 -28.58
N LEU A 94 -7.83 1.39 -27.83
CA LEU A 94 -7.91 1.19 -26.39
C LEU A 94 -8.13 -0.29 -26.03
N GLN A 95 -9.08 -0.96 -26.70
CA GLN A 95 -9.31 -2.39 -26.49
C GLN A 95 -8.08 -3.23 -26.80
N ARG A 96 -7.35 -2.91 -27.87
CA ARG A 96 -6.11 -3.63 -28.23
C ARG A 96 -5.04 -3.49 -27.15
N VAL A 97 -4.81 -2.28 -26.64
CA VAL A 97 -3.82 -2.04 -25.57
C VAL A 97 -4.23 -2.77 -24.28
N VAL A 98 -5.50 -2.72 -23.91
CA VAL A 98 -6.00 -3.45 -22.73
C VAL A 98 -5.81 -4.96 -22.91
N GLN A 99 -6.17 -5.52 -24.07
CA GLN A 99 -5.98 -6.94 -24.36
C GLN A 99 -4.50 -7.34 -24.30
N GLN A 100 -3.61 -6.51 -24.84
CA GLN A 100 -2.16 -6.74 -24.79
C GLN A 100 -1.64 -6.74 -23.35
N ALA A 101 -2.16 -5.89 -22.47
CA ALA A 101 -1.76 -5.87 -21.07
C ALA A 101 -2.05 -7.21 -20.36
N PHE A 102 -3.04 -7.99 -20.81
CA PHE A 102 -3.37 -9.30 -20.23
C PHE A 102 -2.61 -10.48 -20.85
N VAL A 103 -1.73 -10.26 -21.83
CA VAL A 103 -0.86 -11.32 -22.35
C VAL A 103 0.07 -11.82 -21.23
N GLY A 104 -0.02 -13.11 -20.89
CA GLY A 104 0.71 -13.70 -19.77
C GLY A 104 0.04 -13.52 -18.40
N ALA A 105 -1.20 -13.03 -18.32
CA ALA A 105 -1.95 -12.99 -17.08
C ALA A 105 -2.12 -14.40 -16.49
N GLY A 106 -1.80 -14.56 -15.20
CA GLY A 106 -1.80 -15.86 -14.51
C GLY A 106 -0.43 -16.53 -14.43
N ASP A 107 0.53 -16.13 -15.27
CA ASP A 107 1.90 -16.62 -15.23
C ASP A 107 2.79 -15.68 -14.39
N PRO A 108 3.33 -16.11 -13.23
CA PRO A 108 4.19 -15.28 -12.39
C PRO A 108 5.54 -14.93 -13.03
N GLN A 109 5.93 -15.58 -14.13
CA GLN A 109 7.15 -15.25 -14.89
C GLN A 109 6.89 -14.26 -16.05
N ALA A 110 5.63 -13.90 -16.29
CA ALA A 110 5.23 -12.90 -17.29
C ALA A 110 4.76 -11.60 -16.62
N ALA A 111 4.19 -10.67 -17.39
CA ALA A 111 3.64 -9.41 -16.87
C ALA A 111 2.55 -9.63 -15.80
N ASN A 112 1.84 -10.77 -15.87
CA ASN A 112 0.90 -11.24 -14.86
C ASN A 112 -0.16 -10.21 -14.43
N THR A 113 -0.65 -9.41 -15.38
CA THR A 113 -1.60 -8.32 -15.09
C THR A 113 -2.85 -8.86 -14.40
N ARG A 114 -3.20 -8.24 -13.26
CA ARG A 114 -4.36 -8.64 -12.44
C ARG A 114 -5.61 -7.82 -12.73
N ALA A 115 -5.43 -6.53 -12.99
CA ALA A 115 -6.50 -5.62 -13.33
C ALA A 115 -5.97 -4.45 -14.16
N VAL A 116 -6.83 -3.90 -15.01
CA VAL A 116 -6.63 -2.63 -15.71
C VAL A 116 -7.90 -1.81 -15.55
N ALA A 117 -7.74 -0.56 -15.10
CA ALA A 117 -8.79 0.43 -15.03
C ALA A 117 -8.39 1.67 -15.84
N VAL A 118 -9.32 2.22 -16.62
CA VAL A 118 -9.12 3.44 -17.40
C VAL A 118 -10.25 4.41 -17.10
N ILE A 119 -9.90 5.53 -16.50
CA ILE A 119 -10.81 6.64 -16.22
C ILE A 119 -10.46 7.79 -17.15
N HIS A 120 -11.45 8.30 -17.89
CA HIS A 120 -11.29 9.40 -18.84
C HIS A 120 -12.50 10.34 -18.76
N ASP A 121 -12.26 11.64 -18.65
CA ASP A 121 -13.29 12.68 -18.47
C ASP A 121 -14.32 12.33 -17.38
N GLY A 122 -13.84 11.89 -16.23
CA GLY A 122 -14.69 11.57 -15.11
C GLY A 122 -15.54 10.29 -15.29
N ARG A 123 -15.20 9.41 -16.25
CA ARG A 123 -15.95 8.19 -16.56
C ARG A 123 -15.02 6.99 -16.59
N ALA A 124 -15.41 5.88 -15.98
CA ALA A 124 -14.70 4.61 -16.15
C ALA A 124 -15.04 4.03 -17.53
N LEU A 125 -14.04 3.95 -18.41
CA LEU A 125 -14.18 3.33 -19.72
C LEU A 125 -13.87 1.84 -19.67
N VAL A 126 -12.88 1.46 -18.87
CA VAL A 126 -12.41 0.09 -18.72
C VAL A 126 -12.32 -0.23 -17.24
N LEU A 127 -12.89 -1.36 -16.85
CA LEU A 127 -12.58 -2.09 -15.63
C LEU A 127 -12.51 -3.57 -16.02
N GLN A 128 -11.31 -4.09 -16.22
CA GLN A 128 -11.09 -5.48 -16.60
C GLN A 128 -10.17 -6.13 -15.59
N THR A 129 -10.52 -7.35 -15.17
CA THR A 129 -9.73 -8.16 -14.24
C THR A 129 -9.32 -9.49 -14.87
N ALA A 130 -8.21 -10.05 -14.39
CA ALA A 130 -7.82 -11.41 -14.75
C ALA A 130 -8.73 -12.44 -14.07
N PRO A 131 -8.82 -13.68 -14.59
CA PRO A 131 -9.57 -14.75 -13.93
C PRO A 131 -9.18 -14.91 -12.45
N GLY A 132 -10.18 -15.00 -11.58
CA GLY A 132 -9.98 -15.13 -10.13
C GLY A 132 -9.81 -13.81 -9.36
N PHE A 133 -9.92 -12.66 -10.04
CA PHE A 133 -9.92 -11.32 -9.43
C PHE A 133 -11.27 -10.65 -9.68
N GLY A 134 -11.94 -10.25 -8.60
CA GLY A 134 -13.17 -9.47 -8.60
C GLY A 134 -12.91 -8.00 -8.28
N PRO A 135 -13.93 -7.13 -8.43
CA PRO A 135 -13.83 -5.70 -8.10
C PRO A 135 -13.64 -5.43 -6.60
N ASP A 136 -13.92 -6.41 -5.74
CA ASP A 136 -13.70 -6.39 -4.30
C ASP A 136 -12.39 -7.07 -3.87
N THR A 137 -11.61 -7.58 -4.82
CA THR A 137 -10.33 -8.25 -4.52
C THR A 137 -9.26 -7.23 -4.16
N ALA A 138 -8.86 -7.22 -2.89
CA ALA A 138 -7.75 -6.38 -2.43
C ALA A 138 -6.41 -6.87 -3.04
N LEU A 139 -5.65 -5.92 -3.59
CA LEU A 139 -4.30 -6.13 -4.12
C LEU A 139 -3.28 -5.37 -3.26
N HIS A 140 -2.01 -5.81 -3.26
CA HIS A 140 -0.95 -5.05 -2.61
C HIS A 140 -0.74 -3.71 -3.32
N GLY A 141 -0.87 -2.61 -2.56
CA GLY A 141 -0.70 -1.26 -3.10
C GLY A 141 0.76 -0.86 -3.33
N TRP A 142 1.72 -1.52 -2.66
CA TRP A 142 3.15 -1.17 -2.73
C TRP A 142 3.36 0.36 -2.57
N SER A 143 4.21 0.97 -3.40
CA SER A 143 4.43 2.42 -3.38
C SER A 143 3.23 3.24 -3.84
N MET A 144 2.22 2.67 -4.52
CA MET A 144 0.99 3.42 -4.82
C MET A 144 0.26 3.85 -3.54
N THR A 145 0.44 3.11 -2.44
CA THR A 145 -0.07 3.48 -1.11
C THR A 145 0.43 4.86 -0.67
N LYS A 146 1.63 5.30 -1.09
CA LYS A 146 2.16 6.64 -0.79
C LYS A 146 1.27 7.74 -1.35
N THR A 147 0.63 7.53 -2.51
CA THR A 147 -0.29 8.49 -3.12
C THR A 147 -1.51 8.72 -2.24
N VAL A 148 -2.16 7.63 -1.79
CA VAL A 148 -3.33 7.70 -0.92
C VAL A 148 -2.96 8.31 0.43
N LEU A 149 -1.86 7.86 1.03
CA LEU A 149 -1.34 8.42 2.28
C LEU A 149 -1.07 9.93 2.13
N GLY A 150 -0.44 10.33 1.03
CA GLY A 150 -0.14 11.74 0.72
C GLY A 150 -1.39 12.61 0.66
N MET A 151 -2.43 12.16 -0.06
CA MET A 151 -3.70 12.89 -0.15
C MET A 151 -4.40 13.01 1.21
N LEU A 152 -4.42 11.93 2.00
CA LEU A 152 -5.04 11.94 3.33
C LEU A 152 -4.27 12.83 4.30
N SER A 153 -2.93 12.75 4.30
CA SER A 153 -2.07 13.61 5.12
C SER A 153 -2.23 15.09 4.75
N TYR A 154 -2.29 15.41 3.46
CA TYR A 154 -2.52 16.78 3.01
C TYR A 154 -3.88 17.32 3.46
N LYS A 155 -4.95 16.53 3.30
CA LYS A 155 -6.28 16.90 3.80
C LYS A 155 -6.27 17.16 5.31
N LEU A 156 -5.69 16.24 6.08
CA LEU A 156 -5.62 16.37 7.54
C LEU A 156 -4.81 17.60 7.96
N ALA A 157 -3.70 17.89 7.28
CA ALA A 157 -2.91 19.07 7.54
C ALA A 157 -3.72 20.36 7.33
N LEU A 158 -4.49 20.46 6.24
CA LEU A 158 -5.39 21.59 6.01
C LEU A 158 -6.47 21.72 7.09
N GLU A 159 -7.07 20.60 7.51
CA GLU A 159 -8.10 20.59 8.56
C GLU A 159 -7.58 20.96 9.95
N ASN A 160 -6.28 20.80 10.17
CA ASN A 160 -5.63 21.06 11.46
C ASN A 160 -4.67 22.25 11.39
N ASP A 161 -4.74 23.06 10.33
CA ASP A 161 -3.91 24.26 10.12
C ASP A 161 -2.39 24.00 10.24
N VAL A 162 -1.94 22.85 9.73
CA VAL A 162 -0.52 22.49 9.66
C VAL A 162 0.02 22.86 8.29
N ASP A 163 0.86 23.90 8.24
CA ASP A 163 1.60 24.25 7.02
C ASP A 163 2.69 23.20 6.74
N PHE A 164 2.81 22.76 5.49
CA PHE A 164 3.88 21.86 5.06
C PHE A 164 5.27 22.50 5.17
N ALA A 165 5.37 23.83 5.23
CA ALA A 165 6.61 24.54 5.53
C ALA A 165 7.00 24.47 7.02
N THR A 166 6.12 23.96 7.89
CA THR A 166 6.42 23.78 9.32
C THR A 166 7.56 22.78 9.49
N PRO A 167 8.59 23.09 10.29
CA PRO A 167 9.58 22.11 10.71
C PRO A 167 8.91 20.90 11.38
N VAL A 168 9.32 19.68 11.02
CA VAL A 168 8.75 18.43 11.55
C VAL A 168 8.76 18.42 13.07
N VAL A 169 9.84 18.93 13.67
CA VAL A 169 9.98 19.01 15.13
C VAL A 169 8.88 19.86 15.78
N ASP A 170 8.37 20.87 15.09
CA ASP A 170 7.35 21.81 15.56
C ASP A 170 5.93 21.40 15.16
N ALA A 171 5.78 20.44 14.24
CA ALA A 171 4.49 19.88 13.84
C ALA A 171 3.89 18.92 14.88
N PHE A 172 4.69 18.46 15.85
CA PHE A 172 4.22 17.62 16.97
C PHE A 172 3.89 18.46 18.21
N SER A 173 2.80 18.09 18.90
CA SER A 173 2.42 18.71 20.18
C SER A 173 1.90 17.69 21.19
N GLY A 174 2.20 17.95 22.46
CA GLY A 174 1.72 17.17 23.61
C GLY A 174 2.26 15.74 23.67
N ASP A 175 1.48 14.87 24.31
CA ASP A 175 1.86 13.50 24.70
C ASP A 175 2.06 12.53 23.53
N ARG A 176 1.82 12.98 22.28
CA ARG A 176 2.02 12.17 21.07
C ARG A 176 3.32 12.47 20.33
N THR A 177 4.17 13.33 20.91
CA THR A 177 5.47 13.66 20.33
C THR A 177 6.40 12.45 20.39
N PRO A 178 6.92 11.93 19.26
CA PRO A 178 7.86 10.82 19.29
C PRO A 178 9.19 11.18 19.95
N ASP A 179 9.81 10.24 20.67
CA ASP A 179 11.07 10.47 21.40
C ASP A 179 12.22 10.97 20.51
N TRP A 180 12.25 10.55 19.24
CA TRP A 180 13.29 10.95 18.28
C TRP A 180 13.26 12.45 17.93
N VAL A 181 12.13 13.13 18.15
CA VAL A 181 12.00 14.58 17.91
C VAL A 181 12.96 15.37 18.78
N ALA A 182 13.22 14.91 20.01
CA ALA A 182 14.16 15.56 20.92
C ALA A 182 15.59 15.60 20.34
N ALA A 183 16.02 14.53 19.68
CA ALA A 183 17.33 14.46 19.03
C ALA A 183 17.40 15.39 17.81
N TRP A 184 16.37 15.38 16.96
CA TRP A 184 16.32 16.26 15.78
C TRP A 184 16.40 17.74 16.15
N ARG A 185 15.77 18.16 17.26
CA ARG A 185 15.85 19.54 17.75
C ARG A 185 17.28 20.00 18.05
N GLN A 186 18.20 19.06 18.30
CA GLN A 186 19.60 19.34 18.64
C GLN A 186 20.57 19.25 17.46
N ASP A 187 20.12 18.80 16.28
CA ASP A 187 21.00 18.64 15.11
C ASP A 187 20.45 19.33 13.84
N ALA A 188 21.09 19.11 12.70
CA ALA A 188 20.74 19.74 11.43
C ALA A 188 19.30 19.43 10.97
N ARG A 189 18.74 18.30 11.40
CA ARG A 189 17.40 17.82 11.02
C ARG A 189 16.28 18.66 11.61
N LYS A 190 16.55 19.54 12.60
CA LYS A 190 15.57 20.52 13.11
C LYS A 190 14.97 21.43 12.03
N THR A 191 15.64 21.55 10.89
CA THR A 191 15.20 22.39 9.76
C THR A 191 14.37 21.64 8.72
N ILE A 192 14.30 20.30 8.81
CA ILE A 192 13.50 19.47 7.91
C ILE A 192 12.03 19.81 8.14
N THR A 193 11.35 20.23 7.09
CA THR A 193 9.93 20.56 7.05
C THR A 193 9.07 19.34 6.77
N VAL A 194 7.78 19.40 7.10
CA VAL A 194 6.82 18.34 6.76
C VAL A 194 6.82 18.09 5.25
N GLY A 195 6.88 19.16 4.44
CA GLY A 195 7.01 19.08 2.99
C GLY A 195 8.28 18.37 2.55
N ASP A 196 9.39 18.52 3.27
CA ASP A 196 10.63 17.82 2.93
C ASP A 196 10.47 16.31 2.97
N LEU A 197 9.80 15.78 4.00
CA LEU A 197 9.48 14.35 4.09
C LEU A 197 8.50 13.91 2.99
N MET A 198 7.46 14.71 2.74
CA MET A 198 6.40 14.35 1.78
C MET A 198 6.88 14.37 0.33
N TYR A 199 7.89 15.19 0.02
CA TYR A 199 8.50 15.30 -1.30
C TYR A 199 9.85 14.56 -1.41
N MET A 200 10.25 13.78 -0.40
CA MET A 200 11.51 13.03 -0.35
C MET A 200 12.74 13.91 -0.61
N ARG A 201 12.77 15.10 -0.02
CA ARG A 201 13.88 16.08 -0.07
C ARG A 201 14.48 16.36 1.31
N ASP A 202 14.20 15.49 2.27
CA ASP A 202 14.62 15.57 3.66
C ASP A 202 16.11 15.30 3.88
N GLY A 203 16.76 14.55 2.99
CA GLY A 203 18.19 14.27 3.07
C GLY A 203 18.57 13.32 4.21
N LEU A 204 17.61 12.58 4.79
CA LEU A 204 17.89 11.52 5.75
C LEU A 204 18.72 10.42 5.07
N ALA A 205 19.63 9.79 5.81
CA ALA A 205 20.54 8.76 5.28
C ALA A 205 19.83 7.40 5.10
N SER A 206 18.63 7.41 4.54
CA SER A 206 17.87 6.22 4.15
C SER A 206 18.15 5.88 2.68
N GLN A 207 18.50 4.63 2.41
CA GLN A 207 18.65 4.13 1.05
C GLN A 207 17.57 3.09 0.78
N GLU A 208 17.03 3.01 -0.43
CA GLU A 208 16.04 1.98 -0.79
C GLU A 208 16.76 0.71 -1.29
N GLN A 209 17.31 -0.07 -0.34
CA GLN A 209 18.07 -1.28 -0.65
C GLN A 209 17.35 -2.53 -0.17
N TYR A 210 17.01 -3.40 -1.13
CA TYR A 210 16.34 -4.69 -0.92
C TYR A 210 17.32 -5.88 -0.82
N VAL A 211 18.62 -5.62 -0.69
CA VAL A 211 19.62 -6.68 -0.45
C VAL A 211 19.47 -7.25 0.96
N PRO A 212 19.89 -8.51 1.21
CA PRO A 212 19.92 -9.06 2.56
C PRO A 212 20.60 -8.08 3.53
N TRP A 213 19.96 -7.80 4.66
CA TRP A 213 20.43 -6.85 5.69
C TRP A 213 20.47 -5.37 5.29
N GLY A 214 19.98 -5.02 4.10
CA GLY A 214 19.76 -3.63 3.69
C GLY A 214 18.78 -2.90 4.61
N SER A 215 18.77 -1.57 4.50
CA SER A 215 17.87 -0.68 5.23
C SER A 215 16.40 -1.06 5.10
N VAL A 216 15.94 -1.45 3.91
CA VAL A 216 14.51 -1.76 3.69
C VAL A 216 14.09 -3.05 4.41
N PRO A 217 14.77 -4.20 4.25
CA PRO A 217 14.47 -5.39 5.04
C PRO A 217 14.55 -5.16 6.56
N ARG A 218 15.54 -4.38 7.02
CA ARG A 218 15.68 -4.04 8.44
C ARG A 218 14.52 -3.20 8.93
N MET A 219 14.11 -2.19 8.17
CA MET A 219 12.97 -1.34 8.50
C MET A 219 11.66 -2.14 8.50
N LEU A 220 11.33 -2.80 7.38
CA LEU A 220 10.03 -3.45 7.18
C LEU A 220 9.82 -4.69 8.05
N TRP A 221 10.86 -5.47 8.32
CA TRP A 221 10.73 -6.78 8.98
C TRP A 221 11.46 -6.87 10.32
N GLY A 222 12.42 -5.99 10.57
CA GLY A 222 13.25 -5.96 11.77
C GLY A 222 12.82 -4.97 12.85
N HIS A 223 12.00 -3.97 12.51
CA HIS A 223 11.55 -2.93 13.46
C HIS A 223 10.04 -2.81 13.48
N ARG A 224 9.48 -2.60 14.68
CA ARG A 224 8.03 -2.36 14.87
C ARG A 224 7.64 -0.94 14.49
N ASP A 225 8.51 0.02 14.81
CA ASP A 225 8.32 1.44 14.50
C ASP A 225 9.25 1.83 13.34
N THR A 226 8.70 1.82 12.13
CA THR A 226 9.44 2.18 10.91
C THR A 226 9.72 3.68 10.82
N ALA A 227 8.88 4.52 11.44
CA ALA A 227 9.10 5.96 11.50
C ALA A 227 10.29 6.29 12.41
N ALA A 228 10.37 5.69 13.59
CA ALA A 228 11.52 5.84 14.48
C ALA A 228 12.81 5.29 13.83
N PHE A 229 12.74 4.16 13.11
CA PHE A 229 13.88 3.65 12.35
C PHE A 229 14.36 4.65 11.29
N ALA A 230 13.44 5.19 10.49
CA ALA A 230 13.77 6.19 9.46
C ALA A 230 14.26 7.52 10.05
N ALA A 231 13.79 7.90 11.24
CA ALA A 231 14.23 9.12 11.91
C ALA A 231 15.58 8.98 12.61
N ALA A 232 16.07 7.74 12.82
CA ALA A 232 17.33 7.48 13.49
C ALA A 232 18.56 7.56 12.57
N VAL A 233 18.36 7.52 11.25
CA VAL A 233 19.44 7.61 10.26
C VAL A 233 19.81 9.05 9.92
#